data_AF-X1ANB8-F1
#
_entry.id   AF-X1ANB8-F1
#
_cell.length_a   1.000
_cell.length_b   1.000
_cell.length_c   1.000
_cell.angle_alpha   90.00
_cell.angle_beta   90.00
_cell.angle_gamma   90.00
#
_symmetry.space_group_name_H-M   'P 1'
#
loop_
_entity.id
_entity.type
_entity.pdbx_description
1 polymer ?
#
loop_
_entity_poly.entity_id
_entity_poly.type
_entity_poly.pdbx_seq_one_letter_code
_entity_poly.pdbx_strand_id
1 'polypeptide(L)' 'MVILDEINNLIDYGLLKVEDVVDLIKNKPKEISIVLTGRNAHHKLADIADTVTEMKEIKHAFSKGIKARKGIEY' A
#
# COMPACT_ATOMS: atom_id res chain seq x y z
N MET A 1 -14.05 7.49 -2.22
CA MET A 1 -12.91 6.67 -1.75
C MET A 1 -12.22 6.06 -2.95
N VAL A 2 -10.89 6.05 -2.98
CA VAL A 2 -10.06 5.44 -4.02
C VAL A 2 -9.08 4.48 -3.34
N ILE A 3 -8.91 3.29 -3.89
CA ILE A 3 -7.93 2.30 -3.40
C ILE A 3 -6.86 2.16 -4.48
N LEU A 4 -5.63 2.47 -4.11
CA LEU A 4 -4.44 2.30 -4.93
C LEU A 4 -3.72 1.05 -4.42
N ASP A 5 -4.19 -0.09 -4.92
CA ASP A 5 -3.69 -1.40 -4.47
C ASP A 5 -2.28 -1.67 -5.00
N GLU A 6 -1.39 -2.14 -4.14
CA GLU A 6 0.02 -2.45 -4.40
C GLU A 6 0.87 -1.27 -4.93
N ILE A 7 0.40 -0.03 -4.78
CA ILE A 7 1.11 1.16 -5.25
C ILE A 7 2.46 1.37 -4.56
N ASN A 8 2.58 0.96 -3.29
CA ASN A 8 3.85 1.07 -2.57
C ASN A 8 4.96 0.26 -3.27
N ASN A 9 4.62 -0.92 -3.81
CA ASN A 9 5.59 -1.75 -4.54
C ASN A 9 6.03 -1.08 -5.84
N LEU A 10 5.14 -0.39 -6.56
CA LEU A 10 5.50 0.32 -7.78
C LEU A 10 6.53 1.43 -7.51
N ILE A 11 6.37 2.12 -6.38
CA ILE A 11 7.31 3.15 -5.94
C ILE A 11 8.64 2.52 -5.50
N ASP A 12 8.59 1.46 -4.69
CA ASP A 12 9.77 0.73 -4.21
C ASP A 12 10.60 0.15 -5.37
N TYR A 13 9.94 -0.35 -6.42
CA TYR A 13 10.58 -0.86 -7.63
C TYR A 13 11.05 0.25 -8.60
N GLY A 14 10.84 1.53 -8.26
CA GLY A 14 11.23 2.67 -9.10
C GLY A 14 10.42 2.82 -10.38
N LEU A 15 9.27 2.15 -10.49
CA LEU A 15 8.36 2.22 -11.64
C LEU A 15 7.46 3.46 -11.59
N LEU A 16 7.27 4.04 -10.40
CA LEU A 16 6.49 5.25 -10.16
C LEU A 16 7.26 6.17 -9.22
N LYS A 17 7.33 7.46 -9.54
CA LYS A 17 7.98 8.44 -8.65
C LYS A 17 7.06 8.72 -7.47
N VAL A 18 7.63 8.75 -6.27
CA VAL A 18 6.86 9.05 -5.05
C VAL A 18 6.27 10.46 -5.09
N GLU A 19 6.96 11.41 -5.73
CA GLU A 19 6.53 12.80 -5.88
C GLU A 19 5.18 12.90 -6.59
N ASP A 20 4.96 12.12 -7.65
CA ASP A 20 3.71 12.12 -8.41
C ASP A 20 2.52 11.70 -7.52
N VAL A 21 2.75 10.76 -6.61
CA VAL A 21 1.73 10.25 -5.67
C VAL A 21 1.50 11.23 -4.53
N VAL A 22 2.55 11.85 -4.01
CA VAL A 22 2.44 12.93 -2.99
C VAL A 22 1.60 14.08 -3.55
N ASP A 23 1.86 14.50 -4.78
CA ASP A 23 1.11 15.59 -5.41
C ASP A 23 -0.35 15.22 -5.66
N LEU A 24 -0.62 13.97 -6.06
CA LEU A 24 -1.99 13.45 -6.17
C LEU A 24 -2.73 13.49 -4.81
N ILE A 25 -2.09 13.06 -3.72
CA ILE A 25 -2.70 13.05 -2.38
C ILE A 25 -2.98 14.49 -1.90
N LYS A 26 -2.10 15.45 -2.20
CA LYS A 26 -2.27 16.86 -1.81
C LYS A 26 -3.37 17.57 -2.60
N ASN A 27 -3.55 17.22 -3.87
CA ASN A 27 -4.48 17.91 -4.78
C ASN A 27 -5.85 17.21 -4.90
N LYS A 28 -6.05 16.05 -4.27
CA LYS A 28 -7.34 15.36 -4.27
C LYS A 28 -8.45 16.23 -3.65
N PRO A 29 -9.72 16.06 -4.07
CA PRO A 29 -10.86 16.63 -3.35
C PRO A 29 -10.89 16.15 -1.89
N LYS A 30 -11.25 17.05 -0.95
CA LYS A 30 -11.13 16.81 0.50
C LYS A 30 -12.00 15.64 0.98
N GLU A 31 -13.15 15.44 0.35
CA GLU A 31 -14.12 14.39 0.62
C GLU A 31 -13.66 12.99 0.17
N ILE A 32 -12.59 12.90 -0.61
CA ILE A 32 -12.08 11.63 -1.13
C ILE A 32 -10.99 11.08 -0.20
N SER A 33 -11.28 9.99 0.49
CA SER A 33 -10.25 9.17 1.14
C SER A 33 -9.50 8.34 0.10
N ILE A 34 -8.17 8.27 0.24
CA ILE A 34 -7.29 7.40 -0.57
C ILE A 34 -6.68 6.36 0.36
N VAL A 35 -6.71 5.10 -0.05
CA VAL A 35 -6.05 3.98 0.65
C VAL A 35 -4.92 3.48 -0.23
N LEU A 36 -3.71 3.42 0.31
CA LEU A 36 -2.52 2.88 -0.35
C LEU A 36 -2.18 1.54 0.28
N THR A 37 -1.94 0.52 -0.53
CA THR A 37 -1.50 -0.80 -0.04
C THR A 37 -0.17 -1.21 -0.69
N GLY A 38 0.36 -2.34 -0.22
CA GLY A 38 1.64 -2.89 -0.64
C GLY A 38 2.73 -2.71 0.40
N ARG A 39 3.86 -3.36 0.15
CA ARG A 39 5.02 -3.45 1.05
C ARG A 39 5.93 -2.23 0.86
N ASN A 40 6.83 -2.01 1.82
CA ASN A 40 7.89 -1.01 1.74
C ASN A 40 7.38 0.41 1.40
N ALA A 41 6.32 0.86 2.09
CA ALA A 41 5.79 2.20 1.88
C ALA A 41 6.89 3.26 2.05
N HIS A 42 7.06 4.11 1.03
CA HIS A 42 8.08 5.15 1.05
C HIS A 42 7.80 6.16 2.18
N HIS A 43 8.83 6.55 2.95
CA HIS A 43 8.67 7.41 4.14
C HIS A 43 7.85 8.69 3.87
N LYS A 44 8.11 9.38 2.75
CA LYS A 44 7.32 10.56 2.32
C LYS A 44 5.79 10.34 2.28
N LEU A 45 5.32 9.14 1.96
CA LEU A 45 3.89 8.82 1.97
C LEU A 45 3.38 8.59 3.39
N ALA A 46 4.16 7.88 4.22
CA ALA A 46 3.82 7.67 5.62
C ALA A 46 3.77 9.01 6.40
N ASP A 47 4.70 9.93 6.11
CA ASP A 47 4.79 11.24 6.78
C ASP A 47 3.58 12.14 6.51
N ILE A 48 2.91 12.00 5.36
CA ILE A 48 1.75 12.81 4.98
C ILE A 48 0.41 12.09 5.17
N ALA A 49 0.43 10.81 5.53
CA ALA A 49 -0.77 10.02 5.71
C ALA A 49 -1.41 10.33 7.07
N ASP A 50 -2.73 10.50 7.09
CA ASP A 50 -3.48 10.67 8.33
C ASP A 50 -3.49 9.40 9.19
N THR A 51 -3.29 8.23 8.57
CA THR A 51 -3.28 6.93 9.25
C THR A 51 -2.33 5.98 8.53
N VAL A 52 -1.46 5.32 9.30
CA VAL A 52 -0.50 4.33 8.81
C VAL A 52 -0.62 3.08 9.67
N THR A 53 -0.77 1.93 9.02
CA THR A 53 -0.80 0.60 9.68
C THR A 53 0.25 -0.28 9.04
N GLU A 54 1.13 -0.86 9.85
CA GLU A 54 2.13 -1.84 9.41
C GLU A 54 1.63 -3.26 9.69
N MET A 55 1.46 -4.06 8.63
CA MET A 55 1.15 -5.49 8.76
C MET A 55 2.44 -6.28 8.90
N LYS A 56 2.84 -6.60 10.14
CA LYS A 56 4.00 -7.45 10.42
C LYS A 56 3.63 -8.93 10.36
N GLU A 57 4.32 -9.70 9.51
CA GLU A 57 4.14 -11.16 9.43
C GLU A 57 4.68 -11.83 10.70
N ILE A 58 3.78 -12.19 11.63
CA ILE A 58 4.13 -12.99 12.82
C ILE A 58 4.14 -14.49 12.49
N LYS A 59 3.22 -14.92 11.62
CA LYS A 59 3.10 -16.29 11.11
C LYS A 59 2.32 -16.28 9.80
N HIS A 60 2.70 -17.14 8.86
CA HIS A 60 1.97 -17.29 7.61
C HIS A 60 1.78 -18.77 7.24
N ALA A 61 0.63 -19.11 6.63
CA ALA A 61 0.29 -20.49 6.26
C ALA A 61 1.25 -21.05 5.20
N PHE A 62 1.69 -20.19 4.27
CA PHE A 62 2.67 -20.52 3.25
C PHE A 62 3.98 -21.08 3.83
N SER A 63 4.43 -20.56 4.98
CA SER A 63 5.64 -21.02 5.66
C SER A 63 5.54 -22.46 6.18
N LYS A 64 4.31 -23.02 6.23
CA LYS A 64 4.04 -24.43 6.53
C LYS A 64 3.72 -25.27 5.28
N GLY A 65 3.97 -24.73 4.08
CA GLY A 65 3.70 -25.40 2.80
C GLY A 65 2.22 -25.39 2.38
N ILE A 66 1.34 -24.69 3.10
CA ILE A 66 -0.06 -24.56 2.72
C ILE A 66 -0.13 -23.61 1.52
N LYS A 67 -0.60 -24.12 0.38
CA LYS A 67 -0.75 -23.35 -0.86
C LYS A 67 -1.92 -22.37 -0.78
N ALA A 68 -1.87 -21.35 -1.62
CA ALA A 68 -2.96 -20.39 -1.81
C ALA A 68 -4.26 -21.10 -2.21
N ARG A 69 -5.38 -20.61 -1.68
CA ARG A 69 -6.73 -21.14 -1.89
C ARG A 69 -7.64 -20.02 -2.35
N LYS A 70 -8.54 -20.37 -3.27
CA LYS A 70 -9.59 -19.49 -3.73
C LYS A 70 -10.51 -19.08 -2.57
N GLY A 71 -10.83 -17.80 -2.48
CA GLY A 71 -11.65 -17.19 -1.43
C GLY A 71 -10.89 -16.86 -0.14
N ILE A 72 -9.58 -17.09 -0.08
CA ILE A 72 -8.74 -16.73 1.07
C ILE A 72 -7.57 -15.87 0.61
N GLU A 73 -6.73 -16.41 -0.27
CA GLU A 73 -5.58 -15.67 -0.80
C GLU A 73 -5.87 -14.99 -2.15
N TYR A 74 -6.85 -15.48 -2.93
CA TYR A 74 -7.28 -14.92 -4.21
C TYR A 74 -8.70 -15.30 -4.61
#